data_AF-A0A364LC15-F1
#
_entry.id   AF-A0A364LC15-F1
#
_cell.length_a   1.000
_cell.length_b   1.000
_cell.length_c   1.000
_cell.angle_alpha   90.00
_cell.angle_beta   90.00
_cell.angle_gamma   90.00
#
_symmetry.space_group_name_H-M   'P 1'
#
loop_
_entity.id
_entity.type
_entity.pdbx_description
1 polymer ?
#
loop_
_entity_poly.entity_id
_entity_poly.type
_entity_poly.pdbx_seq_one_letter_code
_entity_poly.pdbx_strand_id
1 'polypeptide(L)'
;MPGTTLLADDGKLNPSEWFPIYQSCIDHFVNVAQHRPIAQSLAAHVNILLPCQRGAVPNSAESSQTPRHESQPTVYSLTPYIRRLVATATDTPTIMQELFGANWVQGLSTILAQERINYLFAAKSGGWLQTKAQYDILPNETIPFLRPLRDPREEELRAAEARWSEWLAMEDWMVGPRSPFEEDSSGN
;
A
#
# COMPACT_ATOMS: atom_id res chain seq x y z
N MET A 1 -1.41 16.73 22.76
CA MET A 1 -2.26 16.34 21.62
C MET A 1 -2.52 14.84 21.76
N PRO A 2 -3.76 14.39 21.99
CA PRO A 2 -4.04 12.97 22.12
C PRO A 2 -3.81 12.29 20.76
N GLY A 3 -2.99 11.25 20.76
CA GLY A 3 -2.57 10.53 19.56
C GLY A 3 -3.75 9.83 18.92
N THR A 4 -4.01 10.14 17.64
CA THR A 4 -4.98 9.44 16.81
C THR A 4 -4.64 7.95 16.77
N THR A 5 -5.53 7.14 17.32
CA THR A 5 -5.47 5.68 17.34
C THR A 5 -5.57 5.16 15.92
N LEU A 6 -4.46 4.65 15.37
CA LEU A 6 -4.41 3.97 14.07
C LEU A 6 -4.41 2.45 14.26
N LEU A 7 -5.08 1.94 15.30
CA LEU A 7 -5.30 0.51 15.43
C LEU A 7 -6.46 0.18 14.49
N ALA A 8 -6.19 -0.65 13.48
CA ALA A 8 -7.21 -1.18 12.61
C ALA A 8 -8.22 -1.98 13.44
N ASP A 9 -9.37 -1.39 13.76
CA ASP A 9 -10.56 -2.14 14.17
C ASP A 9 -11.10 -2.83 12.91
N ASP A 10 -10.41 -3.91 12.48
CA ASP A 10 -10.71 -4.68 11.27
C ASP A 10 -12.14 -5.28 11.31
N GLY A 11 -12.83 -5.26 12.46
CA GLY A 11 -14.15 -5.84 12.64
C GLY A 11 -15.35 -4.95 12.30
N LYS A 12 -15.17 -3.65 12.00
CA LYS A 12 -16.30 -2.69 11.89
C LYS A 12 -16.25 -1.72 10.70
N LEU A 13 -15.47 -2.01 9.65
CA LEU A 13 -15.51 -1.15 8.47
C LEU A 13 -16.82 -1.38 7.68
N ASN A 14 -17.70 -0.38 7.66
CA ASN A 14 -18.87 -0.39 6.79
C ASN A 14 -18.46 0.13 5.39
N PRO A 15 -18.43 -0.72 4.33
CA PRO A 15 -17.89 -0.31 3.03
C PRO A 15 -18.66 0.84 2.38
N SER A 16 -19.98 0.91 2.58
CA SER A 16 -20.81 1.96 1.96
C SER A 16 -20.60 3.34 2.59
N GLU A 17 -20.25 3.39 3.87
CA GLU A 17 -19.92 4.62 4.58
C GLU A 17 -18.47 5.04 4.34
N TRP A 18 -17.56 4.08 4.28
CA TRP A 18 -16.13 4.33 4.10
C TRP A 18 -15.76 4.76 2.67
N PHE A 19 -16.35 4.12 1.66
CA PHE A 19 -15.93 4.29 0.27
C PHE A 19 -16.05 5.74 -0.25
N PRO A 20 -17.12 6.52 0.04
CA PRO A 20 -17.18 7.94 -0.33
C PRO A 20 -16.04 8.77 0.30
N ILE A 21 -15.61 8.43 1.51
CA ILE A 21 -14.50 9.12 2.19
C ILE A 21 -13.18 8.77 1.51
N TYR A 22 -12.97 7.49 1.18
CA TYR A 22 -11.82 7.04 0.39
C TYR A 22 -11.76 7.72 -0.98
N GLN A 23 -12.90 7.86 -1.67
CA GLN A 23 -12.99 8.60 -2.94
C GLN A 23 -12.57 10.07 -2.77
N SER A 24 -12.99 10.73 -1.68
CA SER A 24 -12.54 12.11 -1.41
C SER A 24 -11.01 12.23 -1.25
N CYS A 25 -10.35 11.18 -0.74
CA CYS A 25 -8.89 11.13 -0.64
C CYS A 25 -8.23 10.97 -2.02
N ILE A 26 -8.83 10.15 -2.90
CA ILE A 26 -8.40 10.03 -4.31
C ILE A 26 -8.54 11.38 -5.01
N ASP A 27 -9.71 12.00 -4.91
CA ASP A 27 -10.00 13.27 -5.57
C ASP A 27 -9.07 14.38 -5.10
N HIS A 28 -8.76 14.43 -3.79
CA HIS A 28 -7.78 15.36 -3.27
C HIS A 28 -6.39 15.11 -3.83
N PHE A 29 -5.93 13.86 -3.83
CA PHE A 29 -4.60 13.51 -4.30
C PHE A 29 -4.43 13.86 -5.79
N VAL A 30 -5.41 13.50 -6.61
CA VAL A 30 -5.40 13.69 -8.06
C VAL A 30 -5.64 15.16 -8.44
N ASN A 31 -6.62 15.85 -7.87
CA ASN A 31 -6.95 17.19 -8.35
C ASN A 31 -6.15 18.29 -7.66
N VAL A 32 -5.54 18.01 -6.50
CA VAL A 32 -4.90 19.03 -5.66
C VAL A 32 -3.46 18.65 -5.33
N ALA A 33 -3.25 17.56 -4.60
CA ALA A 33 -1.95 17.31 -3.95
C ALA A 33 -0.83 17.05 -4.97
N GLN A 34 -1.07 16.26 -6.01
CA GLN A 34 -0.03 15.93 -7.01
C GLN A 34 0.56 17.14 -7.74
N HIS A 35 -0.13 18.29 -7.72
CA HIS A 35 0.36 19.53 -8.33
C HIS A 35 1.17 20.40 -7.36
N ARG A 36 1.26 20.02 -6.08
CA ARG A 36 2.00 20.77 -5.06
C ARG A 36 3.49 20.39 -5.06
N PRO A 37 4.40 21.34 -4.73
CA PRO A 37 5.83 21.06 -4.64
C PRO A 37 6.19 19.93 -3.68
N ILE A 38 5.45 19.78 -2.58
CA ILE A 38 5.69 18.72 -1.60
C ILE A 38 5.45 17.32 -2.19
N ALA A 39 4.36 17.13 -2.94
CA ALA A 39 4.06 15.84 -3.56
C ALA A 39 5.07 15.52 -4.69
N GLN A 40 5.42 16.51 -5.50
CA GLN A 40 6.38 16.35 -6.60
C GLN A 40 7.79 16.01 -6.10
N SER A 41 8.27 16.74 -5.09
CA SER A 41 9.58 16.50 -4.50
C SER A 41 9.64 15.15 -3.77
N LEU A 42 8.60 14.80 -3.03
CA LEU A 42 8.50 13.49 -2.38
C LEU A 42 8.46 12.35 -3.41
N ALA A 43 7.61 12.45 -4.43
CA ALA A 43 7.46 11.44 -5.48
C ALA A 43 8.78 11.19 -6.23
N ALA A 44 9.51 12.27 -6.56
CA ALA A 44 10.85 12.17 -7.13
C ALA A 44 11.85 11.51 -6.16
N HIS A 45 11.81 11.87 -4.87
CA HIS A 45 12.73 11.32 -3.86
C HIS A 45 12.51 9.82 -3.61
N VAL A 46 11.26 9.36 -3.60
CA VAL A 46 10.91 7.94 -3.38
C VAL A 46 10.73 7.16 -4.67
N ASN A 47 11.07 7.75 -5.84
CA ASN A 47 10.98 7.17 -7.17
C ASN A 47 9.60 6.55 -7.53
N ILE A 48 8.54 7.34 -7.44
CA ILE A 48 7.18 6.94 -7.85
C ILE A 48 6.58 8.02 -8.74
N LEU A 49 5.86 7.62 -9.78
CA LEU A 49 5.17 8.53 -10.69
C LEU A 49 3.85 8.98 -10.09
N LEU A 50 3.63 10.29 -10.07
CA LEU A 50 2.34 10.90 -9.77
C LEU A 50 1.33 10.61 -10.88
N PRO A 51 0.02 10.63 -10.59
CA PRO A 51 -1.02 10.33 -11.57
C PRO A 51 -0.90 11.11 -12.89
N CYS A 52 -0.54 12.40 -12.83
CA CYS A 52 -0.37 13.28 -13.98
C CYS A 52 0.86 12.95 -14.84
N GLN A 53 1.83 12.20 -14.30
CA GLN A 53 3.04 11.80 -15.02
C GLN A 53 2.85 10.50 -15.81
N ARG A 54 1.86 9.68 -15.45
CA ARG A 54 1.64 8.35 -16.04
C ARG A 54 1.21 8.38 -17.51
N GLY A 55 0.64 9.48 -18.01
CA GLY A 55 0.31 9.67 -19.43
C GLY A 55 1.42 10.30 -20.26
N ALA A 56 2.51 10.75 -19.63
CA ALA A 56 3.61 11.46 -20.29
C ALA A 56 4.84 10.57 -20.52
N VAL A 57 4.84 9.33 -20.04
CA VAL A 57 5.93 8.37 -20.33
C VAL A 57 5.79 7.99 -21.81
N PRO A 58 6.70 8.43 -22.69
CA PRO A 58 6.68 7.96 -24.06
C PRO A 58 7.11 6.51 -24.01
N ASN A 59 6.19 5.59 -24.30
CA ASN A 59 6.60 4.28 -24.74
C ASN A 59 7.47 4.52 -25.98
N SER A 60 8.77 4.25 -25.88
CA SER A 60 9.66 4.17 -27.03
C SER A 60 9.25 2.97 -27.88
N ALA A 61 8.16 3.13 -28.64
CA ALA A 61 7.74 2.31 -29.75
C ALA A 61 6.79 3.15 -30.60
N GLU A 62 7.34 3.58 -31.74
CA GLU A 62 6.76 4.22 -32.92
C GLU A 62 5.24 4.40 -33.04
N SER A 63 4.90 5.64 -33.42
CA SER A 63 3.90 6.01 -34.45
C SER A 63 2.46 5.54 -34.26
N SER A 64 1.58 6.47 -33.86
CA SER A 64 0.48 6.95 -34.71
C SER A 64 -0.44 7.86 -33.91
N GLN A 65 -0.71 9.03 -34.49
CA GLN A 65 -1.79 9.91 -34.07
C GLN A 65 -3.11 9.16 -34.23
N THR A 66 -3.82 8.88 -33.15
CA THR A 66 -5.25 8.57 -33.17
C THR A 66 -5.99 9.52 -32.22
N PRO A 67 -7.19 9.98 -32.61
CA PRO A 67 -7.89 11.00 -31.86
C PRO A 67 -8.47 10.42 -30.57
N ARG A 68 -8.42 11.25 -29.53
CA ARG A 68 -9.02 11.12 -28.19
C ARG A 68 -10.18 10.12 -28.15
N HIS A 69 -9.88 8.89 -27.73
CA HIS A 69 -10.91 7.96 -27.28
C HIS A 69 -11.59 8.53 -26.04
N GLU A 70 -12.91 8.42 -26.02
CA GLU A 70 -13.81 8.77 -24.93
C GLU A 70 -13.19 8.44 -23.57
N SER A 71 -13.20 9.44 -22.69
CA SER A 71 -12.59 9.42 -21.38
C SER A 71 -13.22 8.32 -20.52
N GLN A 72 -12.69 7.10 -20.61
CA GLN A 72 -12.96 6.11 -19.57
C GLN A 72 -12.57 6.75 -18.23
N PRO A 73 -13.41 6.61 -17.19
CA PRO A 73 -13.06 7.13 -15.88
C PRO A 73 -11.74 6.50 -15.46
N THR A 74 -10.68 7.31 -15.37
CA THR A 74 -9.38 6.86 -14.89
C THR A 74 -9.53 6.52 -13.41
N VAL A 75 -9.60 5.21 -13.12
CA VAL A 75 -9.64 4.73 -11.75
C VAL A 75 -8.22 4.82 -11.18
N TYR A 76 -8.02 5.71 -10.21
CA TYR A 76 -6.75 5.86 -9.51
C TYR A 76 -6.76 5.05 -8.21
N SER A 77 -5.75 4.20 -8.03
CA SER A 77 -5.51 3.50 -6.77
C SER A 77 -4.48 4.27 -5.93
N LEU A 78 -4.77 4.46 -4.64
CA LEU A 78 -3.82 5.05 -3.68
C LEU A 78 -2.84 4.02 -3.12
N THR A 79 -3.10 2.72 -3.32
CA THR A 79 -2.28 1.62 -2.79
C THR A 79 -0.80 1.72 -3.17
N PRO A 80 -0.40 1.99 -4.43
CA PRO A 80 1.03 2.10 -4.78
C PRO A 80 1.76 3.19 -4.00
N TYR A 81 1.08 4.32 -3.75
CA TYR A 81 1.62 5.44 -2.99
C TYR A 81 1.74 5.09 -1.52
N ILE A 82 0.70 4.51 -0.91
CA ILE A 82 0.73 4.06 0.49
C ILE A 82 1.88 3.05 0.71
N ARG A 83 1.99 2.04 -0.17
CA ARG A 83 3.09 1.06 -0.16
C ARG A 83 4.46 1.73 -0.18
N ARG A 84 4.65 2.71 -1.07
CA ARG A 84 5.92 3.42 -1.20
C ARG A 84 6.23 4.28 0.03
N LEU A 85 5.24 4.95 0.59
CA LEU A 85 5.40 5.76 1.80
C LEU A 85 5.80 4.91 2.99
N VAL A 86 5.12 3.77 3.19
CA VAL A 86 5.42 2.81 4.28
C VAL A 86 6.83 2.26 4.15
N ALA A 87 7.19 1.72 2.98
CA ALA A 87 8.49 1.08 2.79
C ALA A 87 9.68 2.07 2.84
N THR A 88 9.44 3.36 2.60
CA THR A 88 10.44 4.44 2.74
C THR A 88 10.33 5.19 4.08
N ALA A 89 9.42 4.78 4.97
CA ALA A 89 9.13 5.40 6.27
C ALA A 89 8.82 6.91 6.19
N THR A 90 8.07 7.30 5.14
CA THR A 90 7.60 8.68 4.89
C THR A 90 6.09 8.84 5.14
N ASP A 91 5.43 7.81 5.64
CA ASP A 91 4.00 7.72 6.00
C ASP A 91 3.61 8.49 7.28
N THR A 92 4.21 9.68 7.50
CA THR A 92 3.89 10.52 8.67
C THR A 92 2.49 11.14 8.54
N PRO A 93 1.79 11.44 9.66
CA PRO A 93 0.48 12.09 9.62
C PRO A 93 0.45 13.38 8.79
N THR A 94 1.52 14.17 8.83
CA THR A 94 1.67 15.39 8.03
C THR A 94 1.73 15.08 6.54
N ILE A 95 2.56 14.12 6.12
CA ILE A 95 2.64 13.71 4.70
C ILE A 95 1.31 13.10 4.24
N MET A 96 0.69 12.25 5.05
CA MET A 96 -0.61 11.66 4.74
C MET A 96 -1.68 12.74 4.53
N GLN A 97 -1.72 13.77 5.39
CA GLN A 97 -2.64 14.89 5.24
C GLN A 97 -2.35 15.75 4.00
N GLU A 98 -1.08 16.03 3.72
CA GLU A 98 -0.68 16.83 2.55
C GLU A 98 -0.99 16.13 1.22
N LEU A 99 -0.89 14.80 1.19
CA LEU A 99 -1.16 14.01 -0.02
C LEU A 99 -2.65 13.67 -0.19
N PHE A 100 -3.35 13.33 0.89
CA PHE A 100 -4.67 12.71 0.81
C PHE A 100 -5.80 13.56 1.43
N GLY A 101 -5.47 14.76 1.94
CA GLY A 101 -6.44 15.71 2.47
C GLY A 101 -6.89 15.42 3.90
N ALA A 102 -7.77 16.26 4.43
CA ALA A 102 -8.16 16.22 5.86
C ALA A 102 -8.87 14.91 6.28
N ASN A 103 -9.52 14.23 5.34
CA ASN A 103 -10.27 13.01 5.61
C ASN A 103 -9.42 11.74 5.56
N TRP A 104 -8.10 11.85 5.34
CA TRP A 104 -7.22 10.68 5.18
C TRP A 104 -7.31 9.71 6.37
N VAL A 105 -7.53 10.21 7.58
CA VAL A 105 -7.66 9.37 8.77
C VAL A 105 -8.84 8.42 8.64
N GLN A 106 -10.00 8.88 8.17
CA GLN A 106 -11.17 8.03 8.00
C GLN A 106 -11.10 7.21 6.70
N GLY A 107 -10.50 7.78 5.65
CA GLY A 107 -10.44 7.14 4.33
C GLY A 107 -9.32 6.12 4.16
N LEU A 108 -8.19 6.24 4.86
CA LEU A 108 -6.96 5.49 4.58
C LEU A 108 -6.32 4.80 5.77
N SER A 109 -6.71 5.08 7.02
CA SER A 109 -6.02 4.51 8.20
C SER A 109 -6.01 2.99 8.21
N THR A 110 -7.09 2.33 7.79
CA THR A 110 -7.16 0.86 7.70
C THR A 110 -6.20 0.31 6.65
N ILE A 111 -6.16 0.92 5.45
CA ILE A 111 -5.22 0.54 4.38
C ILE A 111 -3.78 0.77 4.82
N LEU A 112 -3.48 1.91 5.45
CA LEU A 112 -2.15 2.25 5.95
C LEU A 112 -1.70 1.24 7.03
N ALA A 113 -2.55 0.97 8.02
CA ALA A 113 -2.25 0.05 9.10
C ALA A 113 -1.99 -1.37 8.56
N GLN A 114 -2.84 -1.85 7.65
CA GLN A 114 -2.65 -3.15 7.01
C GLN A 114 -1.33 -3.20 6.21
N GLU A 115 -0.99 -2.12 5.49
CA GLU A 115 0.24 -2.08 4.72
C GLU A 115 1.49 -2.06 5.60
N ARG A 116 1.46 -1.38 6.75
CA ARG A 116 2.54 -1.41 7.74
C ARG A 116 2.78 -2.82 8.28
N ILE A 117 1.71 -3.59 8.52
CA ILE A 117 1.80 -5.00 8.92
C ILE A 117 2.39 -5.84 7.78
N ASN A 118 1.91 -5.67 6.54
CA ASN A 118 2.42 -6.38 5.37
C ASN A 118 3.91 -6.13 5.15
N TYR A 119 4.37 -4.90 5.38
CA TYR A 119 5.78 -4.54 5.26
C TYR A 119 6.66 -5.27 6.27
N LEU A 120 6.24 -5.31 7.54
CA LEU A 120 6.95 -6.07 8.58
C LEU A 120 6.97 -7.56 8.26
N PHE A 121 5.84 -8.09 7.77
CA PHE A 121 5.73 -9.49 7.37
C PHE A 121 6.71 -9.82 6.24
N ALA A 122 6.75 -9.02 5.17
CA ALA A 122 7.67 -9.22 4.05
C ALA A 122 9.14 -9.14 4.51
N ALA A 123 9.48 -8.13 5.32
CA ALA A 123 10.83 -7.93 5.84
C ALA A 123 11.30 -9.09 6.72
N LYS A 124 10.41 -9.64 7.55
CA LYS A 124 10.74 -10.73 8.48
C LYS A 124 10.82 -12.10 7.78
N SER A 125 9.98 -12.36 6.78
CA SER A 125 9.92 -13.66 6.06
C SER A 125 10.94 -13.80 4.94
N GLY A 126 11.01 -12.81 4.04
CA GLY A 126 11.85 -12.87 2.84
C GLY A 126 13.18 -12.15 2.97
N GLY A 127 13.38 -11.40 4.06
CA GLY A 127 14.51 -10.49 4.22
C GLY A 127 14.44 -9.26 3.30
N TRP A 128 15.43 -8.38 3.43
CA TRP A 128 15.41 -7.05 2.81
C TRP A 128 15.43 -7.07 1.28
N LEU A 129 16.15 -8.01 0.65
CA LEU A 129 16.27 -8.04 -0.82
C LEU A 129 14.94 -8.44 -1.48
N GLN A 130 14.28 -9.49 -0.98
CA GLN A 130 12.98 -9.92 -1.48
C GLN A 130 11.89 -8.88 -1.17
N THR A 131 11.95 -8.27 0.01
CA THR A 131 11.06 -7.16 0.37
C THR A 131 11.21 -6.02 -0.63
N LYS A 132 12.44 -5.63 -0.98
CA LYS A 132 12.68 -4.57 -1.97
C LYS A 132 11.99 -4.90 -3.30
N ALA A 133 12.18 -6.13 -3.80
CA ALA A 133 11.56 -6.58 -5.05
C ALA A 133 10.02 -6.55 -5.00
N GLN A 134 9.42 -6.87 -3.85
CA GLN A 134 7.96 -6.82 -3.65
C GLN A 134 7.38 -5.39 -3.65
N TYR A 135 8.21 -4.36 -3.42
CA TYR A 135 7.81 -2.94 -3.43
C TYR A 135 8.26 -2.18 -4.69
N ASP A 136 8.99 -2.84 -5.60
CA ASP A 136 9.31 -2.31 -6.92
C ASP A 136 8.04 -2.28 -7.80
N ILE A 137 7.84 -1.19 -8.54
CA ILE A 137 6.82 -1.08 -9.58
C ILE A 137 7.58 -1.06 -10.91
N LEU A 138 7.62 -2.22 -11.56
CA LEU A 138 8.38 -2.40 -12.80
C LEU A 138 7.68 -1.72 -13.99
N PRO A 139 8.44 -1.24 -14.99
CA PRO A 139 9.91 -1.37 -15.11
C PRO A 139 10.72 -0.25 -14.44
N ASN A 140 10.13 0.92 -14.18
CA ASN A 140 10.91 2.15 -13.92
C ASN A 140 10.81 2.70 -12.48
N GLU A 141 9.77 2.33 -11.74
CA GLU A 141 9.48 2.86 -10.41
C GLU A 141 10.03 1.89 -9.34
N THR A 142 11.34 1.65 -9.35
CA THR A 142 12.00 0.84 -8.31
C THR A 142 12.09 1.61 -6.99
N ILE A 143 11.90 0.93 -5.86
CA ILE A 143 12.05 1.56 -4.54
C ILE A 143 13.53 1.88 -4.31
N PRO A 144 13.90 3.15 -4.01
CA PRO A 144 15.30 3.55 -3.96
C PRO A 144 16.01 3.06 -2.69
N PHE A 145 15.27 2.91 -1.59
CA PHE A 145 15.78 2.40 -0.31
C PHE A 145 14.63 1.90 0.55
N LEU A 146 14.94 0.99 1.47
CA LEU A 146 14.02 0.54 2.52
C LEU A 146 14.39 1.21 3.85
N ARG A 147 13.39 1.44 4.69
CA ARG A 147 13.60 1.91 6.07
C ARG A 147 12.80 1.08 7.05
N PRO A 148 13.36 0.75 8.23
CA PRO A 148 12.55 0.27 9.35
C PRO A 148 11.36 1.20 9.56
N LEU A 149 10.20 0.64 9.94
CA LEU A 149 9.02 1.44 10.21
C LEU A 149 9.36 2.55 11.20
N ARG A 150 8.89 3.77 10.90
CA ARG A 150 9.04 4.91 11.79
C ARG A 150 8.06 4.80 12.94
N ASP A 151 8.57 5.05 14.14
CA ASP A 151 7.81 5.06 15.41
C ASP A 151 6.80 3.90 15.50
N PRO A 152 7.23 2.63 15.30
CA PRO A 152 6.32 1.51 15.31
C PRO A 152 5.72 1.42 16.71
N ARG A 153 4.41 1.52 16.82
CA ARG A 153 3.75 1.40 18.13
C ARG A 153 3.92 -0.04 18.59
N GLU A 154 4.12 -0.24 19.88
CA GLU A 154 4.28 -1.59 20.44
C GLU A 154 3.06 -2.49 20.18
N GLU A 155 1.89 -1.88 20.04
CA GLU A 155 0.66 -2.55 19.61
C GLU A 155 0.70 -3.02 18.15
N GLU A 156 1.30 -2.23 17.24
CA GLU A 156 1.50 -2.62 15.84
C GLU A 156 2.51 -3.77 15.75
N LEU A 157 3.58 -3.72 16.54
CA LEU A 157 4.57 -4.80 16.61
C LEU A 157 3.94 -6.08 17.17
N ARG A 158 3.15 -5.99 18.26
CA ARG A 158 2.45 -7.15 18.83
C ARG A 158 1.40 -7.70 17.87
N ALA A 159 0.64 -6.85 17.18
CA ALA A 159 -0.33 -7.29 16.19
C ALA A 159 0.34 -7.96 14.98
N ALA A 160 1.46 -7.41 14.51
CA ALA A 160 2.26 -8.02 13.45
C ALA A 160 2.86 -9.36 13.91
N GLU A 161 3.37 -9.47 15.13
CA GLU A 161 3.89 -10.73 15.69
C GLU A 161 2.79 -11.78 15.89
N ALA A 162 1.62 -11.38 16.38
CA ALA A 162 0.49 -12.29 16.56
C ALA A 162 -0.05 -12.81 15.22
N ARG A 163 -0.25 -11.91 14.24
CA ARG A 163 -0.60 -12.29 12.86
C ARG A 163 0.48 -13.17 12.23
N TRP A 164 1.75 -12.87 12.49
CA TRP A 164 2.87 -13.71 12.06
C TRP A 164 2.81 -15.12 12.66
N SER A 165 2.57 -15.25 13.97
CA SER A 165 2.42 -16.55 14.63
C SER A 165 1.22 -17.33 14.10
N GLU A 166 0.10 -16.68 13.83
CA GLU A 166 -1.09 -17.29 13.23
C GLU A 166 -0.82 -17.76 11.79
N TRP A 167 -0.12 -16.94 11.00
CA TRP A 167 0.20 -17.28 9.61
C TRP A 167 1.22 -18.41 9.49
N LEU A 168 2.25 -18.43 10.35
CA LEU A 168 3.16 -19.58 10.44
C LEU A 168 2.43 -20.86 10.90
N ALA A 169 1.46 -20.73 11.81
CA ALA A 169 0.62 -21.86 12.21
C ALA A 169 -0.28 -22.36 11.05
N MET A 170 -0.67 -21.47 10.12
CA MET A 170 -1.36 -21.83 8.88
C MET A 170 -0.42 -22.47 7.84
N GLU A 171 0.85 -22.05 7.76
CA GLU A 171 1.86 -22.74 6.95
C GLU A 171 2.07 -24.19 7.44
N ASP A 172 2.05 -24.39 8.76
CA ASP A 172 2.06 -25.71 9.41
C ASP A 172 0.78 -26.54 9.10
N TRP A 173 -0.36 -25.89 8.81
CA TRP A 173 -1.57 -26.58 8.30
C TRP A 173 -1.47 -26.97 6.83
N MET A 174 -0.64 -26.29 6.03
CA MET A 174 -0.38 -26.68 4.64
C MET A 174 0.70 -27.77 4.52
N VAL A 175 1.40 -28.12 5.62
CA VAL A 175 2.45 -29.16 5.63
C VAL A 175 2.32 -30.02 6.90
N GLY A 176 1.60 -31.14 6.81
CA GLY A 176 1.43 -32.12 7.90
C GLY A 176 0.12 -32.89 7.83
N PRO A 177 -0.21 -33.77 8.81
CA PRO A 177 -1.38 -34.66 8.82
C PRO A 177 -2.76 -33.95 8.84
N ARG A 178 -2.77 -32.62 8.71
CA ARG A 178 -3.96 -31.74 8.68
C ARG A 178 -4.07 -30.95 7.38
N SER A 179 -3.26 -31.28 6.37
CA SER A 179 -3.39 -30.73 5.02
C SER A 179 -4.78 -31.08 4.44
N PRO A 180 -5.52 -30.11 3.86
CA PRO A 180 -6.81 -30.38 3.21
C PRO A 180 -6.67 -31.23 1.93
N PHE A 181 -5.44 -31.61 1.54
CA PHE A 181 -5.15 -32.43 0.37
C PHE A 181 -4.77 -33.89 0.71
N GLU A 182 -4.79 -34.32 1.98
CA GLU A 182 -4.49 -35.71 2.39
C GLU A 182 -5.73 -36.60 2.62
N GLU A 183 -6.79 -36.42 1.84
CA GLU A 183 -7.86 -37.43 1.72
C GLU A 183 -8.01 -37.83 0.25
N ASP A 184 -7.29 -38.88 -0.16
CA ASP A 184 -7.72 -39.92 -1.11
C ASP A 184 -6.54 -40.80 -1.59
N SER A 185 -5.97 -41.63 -0.69
CA SER A 185 -5.13 -42.77 -1.10
C SER A 185 -5.30 -43.99 -0.20
N SER A 186 -6.44 -44.12 0.46
CA SER A 186 -6.76 -45.30 1.29
C SER A 186 -8.20 -45.75 1.02
N GLY A 187 -8.47 -46.20 -0.20
CA GLY A 187 -9.79 -46.70 -0.55
C GLY A 187 -9.93 -47.18 -1.98
N ASN A 188 -9.13 -48.17 -2.40
CA ASN A 188 -9.54 -49.47 -2.94
C ASN A 188 -8.34 -50.17 -3.61
#